data_AF-S3CLQ9-F1
#
_entry.id   AF-S3CLQ9-F1
#
_cell.length_a   1.000
_cell.length_b   1.000
_cell.length_c   1.000
_cell.angle_alpha   90.00
_cell.angle_beta   90.00
_cell.angle_gamma   90.00
#
_symmetry.space_group_name_H-M   'P 1'
#
loop_
_entity.id
_entity.type
_entity.pdbx_description
1 polymer ?
#
loop_
_entity_poly.entity_id
_entity_poly.type
_entity_poly.pdbx_seq_one_letter_code
_entity_poly.pdbx_strand_id
1 'polypeptide(L)'
;MKISPQKTVLITGCSPGGIGNALAKEFKSRGLFVFATARTLDKLTDLKALDINCLTLVVDDAESVKACHEKIVQLLDGRGLDFLINNAGNNIVRPAIEIDMSEAKQMFGSNIIGVMDLTKTFFPQILLAKGTIVNVGSVAGHIPLPFYSVFCATKAALYAYSECMRVELALFGVKVVYIQAGNVKTGGMCMRGITSLKEDSLFKPIEDGFVERQVIAATTGMDPKEFTKQLAQKLLTGPRGEWTGLLGLPAFSSDFNSTRRQLSTQDRSTKSQFTAKMKSLIGFLSIIGSAQAGLRFPCSELTVQRLDPVVQPGAIPSTHVHHIVGGNAFNATMNGDVGERATCTTCQMSEDFSNYWTAALYFKHPTNGSYMRVPNLPVTPLLGGSDGAKGGLTVYYTQFDLSNDRLSTQPITTFKPGFRMTVGSPAVTGTAHAGLSYQCQSGNNRGTITKTMPTGPCSAGIFTTHHFPACWDGVNLDSPDHQSHMYNTVTSEGFTNAGKCPSTHPVRVPQVTFETVWDTTKFNSMWTSGAKNPFVWSFEGTGAGTHADYMFGWKGDSLKNAMAKSECFYDGCGSIKKQPMATANKCTVKDFVAEPVDGWLAKLPGM
;
A
#
# COMPACT_ATOMS: atom_id res chain seq x y z
N MET A 1 17.97 3.36 45.98
CA MET A 1 17.52 3.33 44.57
C MET A 1 17.39 4.77 44.07
N LYS A 2 17.91 5.12 42.89
CA LYS A 2 17.55 6.40 42.24
C LYS A 2 16.21 6.20 41.55
N ILE A 3 15.15 6.79 42.07
CA ILE A 3 13.85 6.86 41.38
C ILE A 3 14.08 7.71 40.13
N SER A 4 13.80 7.18 38.94
CA SER A 4 13.87 7.96 37.71
C SER A 4 12.81 9.07 37.76
N PRO A 5 13.14 10.33 37.42
CA PRO A 5 12.19 11.43 37.49
C PRO A 5 10.96 11.17 36.63
N GLN A 6 9.79 11.59 37.14
CA GLN A 6 8.50 11.40 36.48
C GLN A 6 8.45 12.21 35.18
N LYS A 7 8.25 11.52 34.04
CA LYS A 7 8.17 12.17 32.73
C LYS A 7 6.95 13.08 32.61
N THR A 8 7.12 14.21 31.92
CA THR A 8 6.09 15.25 31.75
C THR A 8 5.49 15.20 30.34
N VAL A 9 4.19 15.45 30.21
CA VAL A 9 3.52 15.44 28.89
C VAL A 9 2.43 16.51 28.80
N LEU A 10 2.46 17.29 27.73
CA LEU A 10 1.40 18.23 27.35
C LEU A 10 0.59 17.65 26.19
N ILE A 11 -0.74 17.58 26.34
CA ILE A 11 -1.65 17.07 25.31
C ILE A 11 -2.71 18.11 24.99
N THR A 12 -2.77 18.53 23.72
CA THR A 12 -3.76 19.49 23.24
C THR A 12 -5.04 18.80 22.78
N GLY A 13 -6.22 19.38 23.04
CA GLY A 13 -7.50 18.85 22.55
C GLY A 13 -8.02 17.63 23.33
N CYS A 14 -8.02 17.71 24.65
CA CYS A 14 -8.39 16.62 25.57
C CYS A 14 -9.89 16.53 25.94
N SER A 15 -10.77 17.14 25.14
CA SER A 15 -12.23 17.05 25.30
C SER A 15 -12.74 15.60 25.25
N PRO A 16 -13.86 15.26 25.92
CA PRO A 16 -14.25 13.86 26.13
C PRO A 16 -14.59 13.16 24.83
N GLY A 17 -14.25 11.86 24.74
CA GLY A 17 -14.47 11.05 23.54
C GLY A 17 -13.51 11.32 22.37
N GLY A 18 -12.44 12.10 22.56
CA GLY A 18 -11.35 12.29 21.59
C GLY A 18 -10.10 11.46 21.91
N ILE A 19 -9.18 11.37 20.94
CA ILE A 19 -7.85 10.73 21.10
C ILE A 19 -7.09 11.36 22.29
N GLY A 20 -7.02 12.69 22.37
CA GLY A 20 -6.33 13.39 23.47
C GLY A 20 -6.85 13.03 24.87
N ASN A 21 -8.17 12.87 25.04
CA ASN A 21 -8.78 12.47 26.32
C ASN A 21 -8.39 11.05 26.73
N ALA A 22 -8.47 10.10 25.80
CA ALA A 22 -8.06 8.72 26.05
C ALA A 22 -6.54 8.62 26.31
N LEU A 23 -5.73 9.41 25.60
CA LEU A 23 -4.27 9.44 25.76
C LEU A 23 -3.85 10.09 27.09
N ALA A 24 -4.57 11.12 27.57
CA ALA A 24 -4.34 11.71 28.88
C ALA A 24 -4.57 10.70 30.01
N LYS A 25 -5.65 9.91 29.93
CA LYS A 25 -5.96 8.82 30.88
C LYS A 25 -4.88 7.74 30.84
N GLU A 26 -4.46 7.33 29.65
CA GLU A 26 -3.44 6.29 29.45
C GLU A 26 -2.03 6.73 29.90
N PHE A 27 -1.67 8.01 29.77
CA PHE A 27 -0.41 8.50 30.32
C PHE A 27 -0.45 8.69 31.85
N LYS A 28 -1.58 9.13 32.43
CA LYS A 28 -1.74 9.19 33.90
C LYS A 28 -1.72 7.79 34.52
N SER A 29 -2.37 6.79 33.92
CA SER A 29 -2.34 5.39 34.41
C SER A 29 -0.93 4.78 34.37
N ARG A 30 -0.10 5.22 33.43
CA ARG A 30 1.33 4.87 33.32
C ARG A 30 2.25 5.75 34.17
N GLY A 31 1.68 6.60 35.02
CA GLY A 31 2.43 7.39 36.00
C GLY A 31 3.13 8.62 35.45
N LEU A 32 2.74 9.17 34.30
CA LEU A 32 3.29 10.44 33.81
C LEU A 32 2.66 11.66 34.50
N PHE A 33 3.39 12.78 34.51
CA PHE A 33 2.87 14.08 34.92
C PHE A 33 2.18 14.75 33.72
N VAL A 34 0.86 14.59 33.63
CA VAL A 34 0.06 14.99 32.47
C VAL A 34 -0.50 16.41 32.65
N PHE A 35 -0.31 17.23 31.62
CA PHE A 35 -1.06 18.46 31.34
C PHE A 35 -2.05 18.19 30.20
N ALA A 36 -3.34 18.27 30.48
CA ALA A 36 -4.41 18.08 29.51
C ALA A 36 -5.10 19.41 29.22
N THR A 37 -5.23 19.78 27.94
CA THR A 37 -5.81 21.09 27.58
C THR A 37 -7.00 20.99 26.65
N ALA A 38 -7.96 21.90 26.83
CA ALA A 38 -9.10 22.12 25.95
C ALA A 38 -9.53 23.59 26.01
N ARG A 39 -10.43 24.00 25.12
CA ARG A 39 -10.89 25.41 25.04
C ARG A 39 -11.62 25.88 26.30
N THR A 40 -12.30 24.99 27.02
CA THR A 40 -12.98 25.29 28.30
C THR A 40 -12.74 24.17 29.32
N LEU A 41 -12.66 24.53 30.61
CA LEU A 41 -12.36 23.58 31.69
C LEU A 41 -13.51 22.60 31.96
N ASP A 42 -14.76 22.97 31.67
CA ASP A 42 -15.94 22.10 31.86
C ASP A 42 -15.88 20.83 31.00
N LYS A 43 -15.08 20.84 29.92
CA LYS A 43 -14.81 19.69 29.06
C LYS A 43 -13.71 18.77 29.59
N LEU A 44 -13.10 19.07 30.75
CA LEU A 44 -12.00 18.32 31.34
C LEU A 44 -12.36 17.74 32.73
N THR A 45 -13.64 17.74 33.12
CA THR A 45 -14.11 17.28 34.43
C THR A 45 -13.75 15.81 34.72
N ASP A 46 -13.80 14.95 33.70
CA ASP A 46 -13.44 13.54 33.78
C ASP A 46 -11.92 13.31 33.93
N LEU A 47 -11.09 14.22 33.43
CA LEU A 47 -9.64 14.21 33.61
C LEU A 47 -9.24 14.83 34.96
N LYS A 48 -9.94 15.89 35.38
CA LYS A 48 -9.75 16.52 36.70
C LYS A 48 -10.07 15.53 37.84
N ALA A 49 -11.09 14.68 37.66
CA ALA A 49 -11.41 13.59 38.60
C ALA A 49 -10.30 12.51 38.70
N LEU A 50 -9.38 12.46 37.74
CA LEU A 50 -8.21 11.58 37.74
C LEU A 50 -6.92 12.30 38.15
N ASP A 51 -7.01 13.48 38.79
CA ASP A 51 -5.85 14.26 39.25
C ASP A 51 -4.89 14.62 38.08
N ILE A 52 -5.46 14.98 36.93
CA ILE A 52 -4.69 15.47 35.77
C ILE A 52 -4.69 17.00 35.78
N ASN A 53 -3.55 17.63 35.50
CA ASN A 53 -3.43 19.09 35.43
C ASN A 53 -4.22 19.60 34.22
N CYS A 54 -5.39 20.17 34.45
CA CYS A 54 -6.32 20.61 33.41
C CYS A 54 -6.19 22.13 33.17
N LEU A 55 -5.93 22.53 31.92
CA LEU A 55 -5.70 23.93 31.54
C LEU A 55 -6.53 24.34 30.32
N THR A 56 -6.85 25.63 30.24
CA THR A 56 -7.45 26.24 29.04
C THR A 56 -6.41 26.42 27.94
N LEU A 57 -6.75 26.08 26.71
CA LEU A 57 -5.95 26.38 25.52
C LEU A 57 -6.85 26.49 24.27
N VAL A 58 -6.73 27.61 23.56
CA VAL A 58 -7.13 27.79 22.17
C VAL A 58 -5.84 27.81 21.35
N VAL A 59 -5.67 26.86 20.43
CA VAL A 59 -4.35 26.62 19.80
C VAL A 59 -4.00 27.63 18.71
N ASP A 60 -5.00 28.30 18.15
CA ASP A 60 -4.93 29.33 17.13
C ASP A 60 -5.06 30.76 17.69
N ASP A 61 -4.82 30.93 19.00
CA ASP A 61 -4.81 32.20 19.73
C ASP A 61 -3.50 32.34 20.53
N ALA A 62 -2.67 33.30 20.13
CA ALA A 62 -1.36 33.55 20.72
C ALA A 62 -1.43 33.98 22.20
N GLU A 63 -2.49 34.67 22.64
CA GLU A 63 -2.65 35.04 24.05
C GLU A 63 -3.00 33.80 24.89
N SER A 64 -3.86 32.92 24.36
CA SER A 64 -4.18 31.64 25.00
C SER A 64 -2.97 30.71 25.07
N VAL A 65 -2.18 30.61 24.00
CA VAL A 65 -0.91 29.85 23.96
C VAL A 65 0.07 30.37 25.01
N LYS A 66 0.28 31.69 25.08
CA LYS A 66 1.16 32.33 26.07
C LYS A 66 0.70 32.09 27.52
N ALA A 67 -0.57 32.33 27.82
CA ALA A 67 -1.13 32.14 29.17
C ALA A 67 -1.13 30.65 29.60
N CYS A 68 -1.23 29.72 28.65
CA CYS A 68 -1.05 28.29 28.91
C CYS A 68 0.42 27.95 29.19
N HIS A 69 1.34 28.49 28.40
CA HIS A 69 2.79 28.31 28.58
C HIS A 69 3.28 28.80 29.94
N GLU A 70 2.95 30.02 30.35
CA GLU A 70 3.36 30.58 31.64
C GLU A 70 2.94 29.68 32.82
N LYS A 71 1.70 29.18 32.81
CA LYS A 71 1.19 28.26 33.83
C LYS A 71 1.89 26.90 33.82
N ILE A 72 2.18 26.35 32.63
CA ILE A 72 2.89 25.06 32.53
C ILE A 72 4.35 25.21 32.98
N VAL A 73 5.03 26.31 32.64
CA VAL A 73 6.41 26.58 33.09
C VAL A 73 6.47 26.68 34.62
N GLN A 74 5.49 27.34 35.25
CA GLN A 74 5.37 27.37 36.71
C GLN A 74 5.17 25.96 37.30
N LEU A 75 4.28 25.14 36.75
CA LEU A 75 3.99 23.77 37.22
C LEU A 75 5.09 22.74 36.88
N LEU A 76 5.95 23.04 35.91
CA LEU A 76 7.13 22.24 35.60
C LEU A 76 8.22 22.42 36.68
N ASP A 77 8.29 23.58 37.34
CA ASP A 77 9.25 23.90 38.40
C ASP A 77 10.70 23.56 38.01
N GLY A 78 11.16 24.19 36.92
CA GLY A 78 12.50 23.96 36.35
C GLY A 78 12.70 22.62 35.61
N ARG A 79 11.71 21.72 35.58
CA ARG A 79 11.75 20.50 34.75
C ARG A 79 11.53 20.84 33.26
N GLY A 80 12.08 20.00 32.38
CA GLY A 80 11.76 20.03 30.95
C GLY A 80 10.43 19.36 30.62
N LEU A 81 10.03 19.45 29.35
CA LEU A 81 8.82 18.82 28.79
C LEU A 81 9.20 17.58 27.95
N ASP A 82 9.03 16.36 28.49
CA ASP A 82 9.42 15.13 27.77
C ASP A 82 8.59 14.90 26.49
N PHE A 83 7.32 15.30 26.48
CA PHE A 83 6.41 15.11 25.36
C PHE A 83 5.50 16.32 25.11
N LEU A 84 5.47 16.82 23.87
CA LEU A 84 4.43 17.72 23.36
C LEU A 84 3.56 16.96 22.36
N ILE A 85 2.31 16.66 22.72
CA ILE A 85 1.34 15.99 21.84
C ILE A 85 0.40 17.02 21.22
N ASN A 86 0.70 17.40 19.98
CA ASN A 86 -0.14 18.22 19.13
C ASN A 86 -1.28 17.37 18.55
N ASN A 87 -2.34 17.20 19.35
CA ASN A 87 -3.54 16.42 19.04
C ASN A 87 -4.75 17.30 18.68
N ALA A 88 -4.80 18.55 19.16
CA ALA A 88 -5.88 19.47 18.82
C ALA A 88 -5.97 19.67 17.30
N GLY A 89 -7.20 19.68 16.80
CA GLY A 89 -7.51 19.92 15.41
C GLY A 89 -9.00 19.73 15.14
N ASN A 90 -9.43 20.15 13.96
CA ASN A 90 -10.80 19.98 13.49
C ASN A 90 -10.82 19.43 12.05
N ASN A 91 -12.01 18.97 11.64
CA ASN A 91 -12.32 18.61 10.27
C ASN A 91 -13.63 19.30 9.87
N ILE A 92 -13.79 19.50 8.56
CA ILE A 92 -14.98 20.05 7.93
C ILE A 92 -15.17 19.23 6.66
N VAL A 93 -16.42 18.81 6.42
CA VAL A 93 -16.79 17.95 5.28
C VAL A 93 -17.59 18.81 4.32
N ARG A 94 -16.96 19.28 3.24
CA ARG A 94 -17.55 20.18 2.23
C ARG A 94 -16.98 19.90 0.84
N PRO A 95 -17.76 20.07 -0.23
CA PRO A 95 -17.22 20.08 -1.58
C PRO A 95 -16.13 21.15 -1.73
N ALA A 96 -15.05 20.80 -2.43
CA ALA A 96 -13.82 21.59 -2.39
C ALA A 96 -13.96 23.01 -2.97
N ILE A 97 -14.93 23.22 -3.86
CA ILE A 97 -15.22 24.50 -4.51
C ILE A 97 -16.30 25.32 -3.78
N GLU A 98 -16.94 24.75 -2.74
CA GLU A 98 -18.05 25.35 -1.99
C GLU A 98 -17.73 25.60 -0.51
N ILE A 99 -16.49 25.34 -0.08
CA ILE A 99 -16.06 25.59 1.30
C ILE A 99 -15.92 27.09 1.56
N ASP A 100 -16.41 27.54 2.71
CA ASP A 100 -16.23 28.92 3.13
C ASP A 100 -14.74 29.19 3.44
N MET A 101 -14.19 30.28 2.91
CA MET A 101 -12.78 30.60 3.13
C MET A 101 -12.47 31.00 4.58
N SER A 102 -13.46 31.39 5.38
CA SER A 102 -13.31 31.57 6.83
C SER A 102 -13.18 30.23 7.56
N GLU A 103 -14.02 29.25 7.23
CA GLU A 103 -13.91 27.86 7.70
C GLU A 103 -12.55 27.25 7.32
N ALA A 104 -12.11 27.47 6.08
CA ALA A 104 -10.82 26.98 5.61
C ALA A 104 -9.65 27.61 6.37
N LYS A 105 -9.67 28.94 6.56
CA LYS A 105 -8.65 29.66 7.36
C LYS A 105 -8.63 29.19 8.81
N GLN A 106 -9.78 28.97 9.44
CA GLN A 106 -9.87 28.46 10.82
C GLN A 106 -9.32 27.03 10.93
N MET A 107 -9.55 26.18 9.94
CA MET A 107 -8.95 24.84 9.91
C MET A 107 -7.43 24.91 9.77
N PHE A 108 -6.89 25.76 8.88
CA PHE A 108 -5.44 25.97 8.78
C PHE A 108 -4.85 26.57 10.07
N GLY A 109 -5.54 27.54 10.67
CA GLY A 109 -5.21 28.11 11.98
C GLY A 109 -5.00 27.03 13.02
N SER A 110 -6.04 26.22 13.26
CA SER A 110 -6.02 25.20 14.32
C SER A 110 -5.20 23.93 14.00
N ASN A 111 -5.19 23.44 12.76
CA ASN A 111 -4.53 22.17 12.40
C ASN A 111 -3.03 22.29 12.10
N ILE A 112 -2.53 23.48 11.76
CA ILE A 112 -1.11 23.67 11.42
C ILE A 112 -0.47 24.94 11.98
N ILE A 113 -1.09 26.12 11.87
CA ILE A 113 -0.46 27.37 12.36
C ILE A 113 -0.31 27.35 13.89
N GLY A 114 -1.34 26.92 14.60
CA GLY A 114 -1.29 26.73 16.06
C GLY A 114 -0.33 25.63 16.49
N VAL A 115 -0.12 24.60 15.66
CA VAL A 115 0.91 23.58 15.90
C VAL A 115 2.32 24.17 15.78
N MET A 116 2.55 25.05 14.80
CA MET A 116 3.81 25.79 14.65
C MET A 116 4.06 26.71 15.86
N ASP A 117 3.07 27.49 16.27
CA ASP A 117 3.21 28.43 17.39
C ASP A 117 3.38 27.74 18.75
N LEU A 118 2.62 26.67 19.01
CA LEU A 118 2.82 25.82 20.20
C LEU A 118 4.21 25.20 20.22
N THR A 119 4.64 24.61 19.10
CA THR A 119 5.94 23.95 19.03
C THR A 119 7.08 24.93 19.26
N LYS A 120 7.00 26.14 18.67
CA LYS A 120 7.93 27.25 18.90
C LYS A 120 7.93 27.72 20.35
N THR A 121 6.76 27.94 20.94
CA THR A 121 6.59 28.49 22.29
C THR A 121 7.10 27.53 23.37
N PHE A 122 6.80 26.24 23.26
CA PHE A 122 7.26 25.22 24.22
C PHE A 122 8.66 24.67 23.91
N PHE A 123 9.31 25.09 22.81
CA PHE A 123 10.62 24.58 22.41
C PHE A 123 11.70 24.67 23.51
N PRO A 124 11.82 25.76 24.31
CA PRO A 124 12.84 25.82 25.37
C PRO A 124 12.69 24.70 26.41
N GLN A 125 11.46 24.36 26.79
CA GLN A 125 11.17 23.29 27.76
C GLN A 125 11.39 21.91 27.14
N ILE A 126 11.06 21.72 25.86
CA ILE A 126 11.30 20.47 25.12
C ILE A 126 12.79 20.23 24.95
N LEU A 127 13.56 21.27 24.61
CA LEU A 127 15.01 21.25 24.48
C LEU A 127 15.68 20.87 25.81
N LEU A 128 15.22 21.44 26.93
CA LEU A 128 15.70 21.12 28.27
C LEU A 128 15.53 19.63 28.63
N ALA A 129 14.43 18.99 28.20
CA ALA A 129 14.20 17.56 28.38
C ALA A 129 14.89 16.68 27.32
N LYS A 130 15.34 17.24 26.19
CA LYS A 130 15.56 16.49 24.93
C LYS A 130 14.33 15.65 24.55
N GLY A 131 13.17 16.29 24.66
CA GLY A 131 11.85 15.68 24.55
C GLY A 131 11.45 15.26 23.14
N THR A 132 10.19 14.84 23.01
CA THR A 132 9.59 14.38 21.75
C THR A 132 8.36 15.22 21.41
N ILE A 133 8.39 15.88 20.25
CA ILE A 133 7.22 16.51 19.63
C ILE A 133 6.47 15.43 18.87
N VAL A 134 5.16 15.33 19.10
CA VAL A 134 4.29 14.30 18.52
C VAL A 134 3.11 14.98 17.85
N ASN A 135 3.05 14.88 16.53
CA ASN A 135 2.01 15.51 15.71
C ASN A 135 0.98 14.45 15.29
N VAL A 136 -0.28 14.60 15.71
CA VAL A 136 -1.36 13.69 15.33
C VAL A 136 -1.82 14.02 13.90
N GLY A 137 -1.22 13.29 12.96
CA GLY A 137 -1.50 13.34 11.53
C GLY A 137 -2.76 12.58 11.11
N SER A 138 -2.83 12.21 9.83
CA SER A 138 -3.86 11.32 9.30
C SER A 138 -3.41 10.69 7.98
N VAL A 139 -3.97 9.54 7.63
CA VAL A 139 -3.90 8.99 6.25
C VAL A 139 -4.34 10.01 5.19
N ALA A 140 -5.23 10.93 5.54
CA ALA A 140 -5.67 12.04 4.70
C ALA A 140 -4.56 13.03 4.30
N GLY A 141 -3.40 13.02 5.00
CA GLY A 141 -2.23 13.79 4.61
C GLY A 141 -1.48 13.23 3.39
N HIS A 142 -1.76 11.98 3.00
CA HIS A 142 -1.13 11.29 1.87
C HIS A 142 -2.13 10.84 0.81
N ILE A 143 -3.37 10.55 1.21
CA ILE A 143 -4.44 10.06 0.34
C ILE A 143 -5.52 11.15 0.28
N PRO A 144 -5.73 11.82 -0.87
CA PRO A 144 -6.81 12.79 -1.02
C PRO A 144 -8.18 12.15 -0.79
N LEU A 145 -8.82 12.52 0.32
CA LEU A 145 -10.19 12.11 0.63
C LEU A 145 -11.15 13.20 0.13
N PRO A 146 -12.04 12.90 -0.83
CA PRO A 146 -12.95 13.93 -1.34
C PRO A 146 -14.01 14.32 -0.32
N PHE A 147 -14.49 15.55 -0.45
CA PHE A 147 -15.19 16.33 0.56
C PHE A 147 -14.37 16.68 1.83
N TYR A 148 -13.13 16.21 1.95
CA TYR A 148 -12.19 16.57 3.02
C TYR A 148 -11.00 17.40 2.48
N SER A 149 -11.17 18.17 1.39
CA SER A 149 -10.05 18.81 0.67
C SER A 149 -9.13 19.65 1.56
N VAL A 150 -9.69 20.59 2.32
CA VAL A 150 -8.94 21.44 3.26
C VAL A 150 -8.36 20.62 4.41
N PHE A 151 -9.07 19.60 4.90
CA PHE A 151 -8.54 18.71 5.93
C PHE A 151 -7.32 17.92 5.44
N CYS A 152 -7.39 17.35 4.24
CA CYS A 152 -6.25 16.70 3.60
C CYS A 152 -5.08 17.67 3.43
N ALA A 153 -5.34 18.90 2.94
CA ALA A 153 -4.31 19.92 2.78
C ALA A 153 -3.62 20.29 4.10
N THR A 154 -4.38 20.48 5.19
CA THR A 154 -3.77 20.76 6.52
C THR A 154 -2.99 19.57 7.07
N LYS A 155 -3.44 18.32 6.85
CA LYS A 155 -2.70 17.13 7.30
C LYS A 155 -1.47 16.80 6.44
N ALA A 156 -1.47 17.18 5.17
CA ALA A 156 -0.30 17.14 4.29
C ALA A 156 0.73 18.22 4.67
N ALA A 157 0.27 19.44 4.97
CA ALA A 157 1.13 20.52 5.49
C ALA A 157 1.75 20.12 6.83
N LEU A 158 0.98 19.51 7.74
CA LEU A 158 1.48 18.99 9.01
C LEU A 158 2.49 17.85 8.84
N TYR A 159 2.32 16.98 7.84
CA TYR A 159 3.31 15.95 7.50
C TYR A 159 4.63 16.58 7.05
N ALA A 160 4.60 17.45 6.04
CA ALA A 160 5.79 18.11 5.52
C ALA A 160 6.52 18.92 6.60
N TYR A 161 5.78 19.66 7.43
CA TYR A 161 6.34 20.40 8.56
C TYR A 161 7.01 19.49 9.60
N SER A 162 6.41 18.32 9.87
CA SER A 162 6.97 17.34 10.81
C SER A 162 8.28 16.75 10.30
N GLU A 163 8.38 16.41 9.01
CA GLU A 163 9.61 15.86 8.43
C GLU A 163 10.75 16.89 8.38
N CYS A 164 10.48 18.16 8.08
CA CYS A 164 11.49 19.22 8.18
C CYS A 164 12.01 19.35 9.62
N MET A 165 11.12 19.51 10.60
CA MET A 165 11.51 19.59 12.01
C MET A 165 12.26 18.34 12.49
N ARG A 166 11.92 17.16 11.98
CA ARG A 166 12.60 15.90 12.35
C ARG A 166 14.09 15.93 12.00
N VAL A 167 14.45 16.54 10.88
CA VAL A 167 15.85 16.71 10.45
C VAL A 167 16.50 17.88 11.22
N GLU A 168 15.83 19.03 11.30
CA GLU A 168 16.35 20.24 11.95
C GLU A 168 16.62 20.04 13.45
N LEU A 169 15.71 19.36 14.15
CA LEU A 169 15.74 19.25 15.61
C LEU A 169 16.58 18.06 16.13
N ALA A 170 16.94 17.12 15.24
CA ALA A 170 17.80 15.98 15.58
C ALA A 170 19.17 16.41 16.13
N LEU A 171 19.73 17.52 15.63
CA LEU A 171 21.00 18.10 16.09
C LEU A 171 20.97 18.48 17.59
N PHE A 172 19.79 18.79 18.12
CA PHE A 172 19.59 19.16 19.52
C PHE A 172 19.17 17.96 20.40
N GLY A 173 19.07 16.77 19.82
CA GLY A 173 18.58 15.56 20.49
C GLY A 173 17.07 15.54 20.74
N VAL A 174 16.32 16.51 20.19
CA VAL A 174 14.86 16.56 20.24
C VAL A 174 14.30 15.67 19.14
N LYS A 175 13.27 14.88 19.46
CA LYS A 175 12.63 13.94 18.53
C LYS A 175 11.34 14.53 17.98
N VAL A 176 11.01 14.18 16.73
CA VAL A 176 9.73 14.52 16.11
C VAL A 176 9.09 13.24 15.59
N VAL A 177 7.79 13.06 15.86
CA VAL A 177 7.00 11.88 15.50
C VAL A 177 5.71 12.34 14.82
N TYR A 178 5.48 11.92 13.57
CA TYR A 178 4.19 12.08 12.90
C TYR A 178 3.39 10.77 13.03
N ILE A 179 2.16 10.86 13.55
CA ILE A 179 1.27 9.70 13.66
C ILE A 179 0.31 9.68 12.48
N GLN A 180 0.39 8.64 11.64
CA GLN A 180 -0.54 8.48 10.52
C GLN A 180 -1.80 7.72 10.98
N ALA A 181 -2.71 8.47 11.62
CA ALA A 181 -3.99 7.93 12.08
C ALA A 181 -4.93 7.61 10.90
N GLY A 182 -5.48 6.40 10.90
CA GLY A 182 -6.63 6.01 10.08
C GLY A 182 -7.94 6.53 10.67
N ASN A 183 -9.02 5.74 10.54
CA ASN A 183 -10.29 6.11 11.15
C ASN A 183 -10.35 5.66 12.62
N VAL A 184 -10.55 6.63 13.53
CA VAL A 184 -10.67 6.41 14.98
C VAL A 184 -12.00 7.01 15.44
N LYS A 185 -12.79 6.23 16.18
CA LYS A 185 -14.16 6.55 16.61
C LYS A 185 -14.19 7.67 17.65
N THR A 186 -14.02 8.91 17.19
CA THR A 186 -13.93 10.09 18.06
C THR A 186 -15.19 10.95 18.00
N GLY A 187 -15.54 11.54 19.14
CA GLY A 187 -16.63 12.51 19.25
C GLY A 187 -16.45 13.76 18.37
N GLY A 188 -15.24 14.05 17.89
CA GLY A 188 -14.99 15.15 16.94
C GLY A 188 -15.70 14.94 15.60
N MET A 189 -15.86 13.69 15.17
CA MET A 189 -16.59 13.33 13.96
C MET A 189 -18.06 13.01 14.25
N CYS A 190 -18.35 12.30 15.36
CA CYS A 190 -19.72 11.89 15.67
C CYS A 190 -20.60 13.01 16.29
N MET A 191 -20.05 13.97 17.03
CA MET A 191 -20.85 15.01 17.72
C MET A 191 -21.10 16.28 16.91
N ARG A 192 -20.45 16.45 15.74
CA ARG A 192 -20.76 17.55 14.82
C ARG A 192 -22.03 17.29 13.99
N GLY A 193 -22.59 16.09 14.09
CA GLY A 193 -23.70 15.63 13.27
C GLY A 193 -23.26 15.25 11.85
N ILE A 194 -24.06 14.41 11.21
CA ILE A 194 -23.97 14.22 9.76
C ILE A 194 -24.53 15.48 9.13
N THR A 195 -23.75 16.14 8.28
CA THR A 195 -24.18 17.36 7.62
C THR A 195 -24.83 17.05 6.27
N SER A 196 -25.87 17.81 5.94
CA SER A 196 -26.41 17.92 4.59
C SER A 196 -25.62 18.92 3.75
N LEU A 197 -25.76 18.82 2.43
CA LEU A 197 -25.38 19.86 1.48
C LEU A 197 -26.45 20.95 1.46
N LYS A 198 -26.04 22.18 1.18
CA LYS A 198 -26.97 23.29 0.97
C LYS A 198 -27.88 22.99 -0.23
N GLU A 199 -29.11 23.50 -0.23
CA GLU A 199 -30.06 23.29 -1.33
C GLU A 199 -29.56 23.83 -2.68
N ASP A 200 -28.70 24.86 -2.66
CA ASP A 200 -28.06 25.48 -3.82
C ASP A 200 -26.71 24.85 -4.21
N SER A 201 -26.29 23.76 -3.56
CA SER A 201 -25.02 23.07 -3.84
C SER A 201 -25.02 22.42 -5.24
N LEU A 202 -23.93 22.61 -5.99
CA LEU A 202 -23.65 21.89 -7.24
C LEU A 202 -23.56 20.37 -7.04
N PHE A 203 -23.32 19.94 -5.80
CA PHE A 203 -23.20 18.54 -5.40
C PHE A 203 -24.48 17.99 -4.76
N LYS A 204 -25.57 18.78 -4.67
CA LYS A 204 -26.87 18.32 -4.18
C LYS A 204 -27.37 17.03 -4.88
N PRO A 205 -27.17 16.81 -6.20
CA PRO A 205 -27.56 15.55 -6.86
C PRO A 205 -26.83 14.27 -6.40
N ILE A 206 -25.81 14.38 -5.55
CA ILE A 206 -25.06 13.25 -4.97
C ILE A 206 -25.07 13.28 -3.43
N GLU A 207 -26.01 14.01 -2.82
CA GLU A 207 -26.08 14.21 -1.38
C GLU A 207 -26.12 12.89 -0.59
N ASP A 208 -26.84 11.88 -1.07
CA ASP A 208 -26.91 10.56 -0.42
C ASP A 208 -25.51 9.96 -0.19
N GLY A 209 -24.63 9.99 -1.19
CA GLY A 209 -23.25 9.49 -1.07
C GLY A 209 -22.35 10.38 -0.20
N PHE A 210 -22.67 11.68 -0.09
CA PHE A 210 -22.00 12.60 0.82
C PHE A 210 -22.40 12.35 2.29
N VAL A 211 -23.68 12.06 2.53
CA VAL A 211 -24.27 11.69 3.83
C VAL A 211 -23.76 10.31 4.26
N GLU A 212 -23.85 9.30 3.38
CA GLU A 212 -23.39 7.93 3.61
C GLU A 212 -21.90 7.88 3.99
N ARG A 213 -21.04 8.62 3.28
CA ARG A 213 -19.61 8.71 3.61
C ARG A 213 -19.36 9.22 5.04
N GLN A 214 -20.17 10.18 5.52
CA GLN A 214 -20.09 10.67 6.89
C GLN A 214 -20.59 9.62 7.90
N VAL A 215 -21.67 8.90 7.58
CA VAL A 215 -22.19 7.77 8.40
C VAL A 215 -21.11 6.69 8.53
N ILE A 216 -20.50 6.26 7.43
CA ILE A 216 -19.44 5.24 7.42
C ILE A 216 -18.25 5.72 8.26
N ALA A 217 -17.81 6.97 8.09
CA ALA A 217 -16.69 7.51 8.87
C ALA A 217 -17.00 7.58 10.38
N ALA A 218 -18.24 7.91 10.77
CA ALA A 218 -18.67 7.95 12.18
C ALA A 218 -18.88 6.56 12.81
N THR A 219 -19.29 5.55 12.04
CA THR A 219 -19.67 4.21 12.53
C THR A 219 -18.56 3.16 12.43
N THR A 220 -17.63 3.32 11.49
CA THR A 220 -16.43 2.48 11.35
C THR A 220 -15.25 3.05 12.15
N GLY A 221 -14.13 2.34 12.19
CA GLY A 221 -12.89 2.81 12.83
C GLY A 221 -12.53 2.11 14.15
N MET A 222 -11.30 2.36 14.60
CA MET A 222 -10.74 1.82 15.85
C MET A 222 -11.28 2.55 17.08
N ASP A 223 -11.42 1.84 18.21
CA ASP A 223 -11.76 2.46 19.49
C ASP A 223 -10.62 3.38 19.98
N PRO A 224 -10.91 4.61 20.47
CA PRO A 224 -9.89 5.53 20.93
C PRO A 224 -8.97 4.97 22.03
N LYS A 225 -9.48 4.15 22.97
CA LYS A 225 -8.68 3.62 24.07
C LYS A 225 -7.63 2.66 23.56
N GLU A 226 -8.02 1.75 22.67
CA GLU A 226 -7.10 0.77 22.08
C GLU A 226 -6.03 1.46 21.22
N PHE A 227 -6.45 2.45 20.40
CA PHE A 227 -5.51 3.31 19.66
C PHE A 227 -4.50 3.99 20.60
N THR A 228 -4.97 4.61 21.69
CA THR A 228 -4.08 5.33 22.61
C THR A 228 -3.21 4.42 23.46
N LYS A 229 -3.66 3.21 23.79
CA LYS A 229 -2.86 2.20 24.50
C LYS A 229 -1.66 1.75 23.66
N GLN A 230 -1.88 1.46 22.38
CA GLN A 230 -0.81 1.12 21.45
C GLN A 230 0.15 2.31 21.23
N LEU A 231 -0.41 3.52 21.07
CA LEU A 231 0.38 4.74 20.88
C LEU A 231 1.26 5.05 22.10
N ALA A 232 0.68 5.08 23.31
CA ALA A 232 1.39 5.34 24.56
C ALA A 232 2.48 4.29 24.83
N GLN A 233 2.20 3.01 24.56
CA GLN A 233 3.21 1.96 24.66
C GLN A 233 4.42 2.28 23.78
N LYS A 234 4.21 2.51 22.48
CA LYS A 234 5.29 2.76 21.53
C LYS A 234 6.06 4.06 21.84
N LEU A 235 5.38 5.12 22.27
CA LEU A 235 6.03 6.40 22.64
C LEU A 235 6.92 6.26 23.89
N LEU A 236 6.50 5.47 24.89
CA LEU A 236 7.22 5.35 26.16
C LEU A 236 8.39 4.37 26.13
N THR A 237 8.28 3.26 25.39
CA THR A 237 9.43 2.36 25.16
C THR A 237 10.49 3.00 24.26
N GLY A 238 10.12 4.06 23.54
CA GLY A 238 10.94 4.72 22.56
C GLY A 238 11.05 3.92 21.24
N PRO A 239 11.44 4.58 20.14
CA PRO A 239 11.77 3.91 18.90
C PRO A 239 13.09 3.13 18.99
N ARG A 240 13.16 2.02 18.25
CA ARG A 240 14.37 1.59 17.54
C ARG A 240 14.19 1.94 16.05
N GLY A 241 14.40 3.20 15.66
CA GLY A 241 14.24 3.67 14.26
C GLY A 241 13.37 4.92 14.07
N GLU A 242 13.30 5.43 12.84
CA GLU A 242 12.43 6.57 12.47
C GLU A 242 10.94 6.19 12.53
N TRP A 243 10.06 7.16 12.82
CA TRP A 243 8.63 6.92 13.03
C TRP A 243 7.75 7.44 11.88
N THR A 244 7.24 6.52 11.08
CA THR A 244 6.07 6.71 10.21
C THR A 244 5.06 5.58 10.47
N GLY A 245 4.31 5.70 11.57
CA GLY A 245 3.42 4.64 12.04
C GLY A 245 1.98 4.80 11.55
N LEU A 246 1.55 3.91 10.65
CA LEU A 246 0.14 3.74 10.28
C LEU A 246 -0.62 3.04 11.42
N LEU A 247 -1.68 3.66 11.95
CA LEU A 247 -2.50 3.09 13.03
C LEU A 247 -3.99 3.36 12.81
N GLY A 248 -4.82 2.30 12.82
CA GLY A 248 -6.29 2.41 12.91
C GLY A 248 -7.08 2.40 11.59
N LEU A 249 -6.90 1.40 10.72
CA LEU A 249 -7.77 1.20 9.54
C LEU A 249 -8.52 -0.15 9.61
N PRO A 250 -9.87 -0.12 9.66
CA PRO A 250 -10.73 -1.06 8.97
C PRO A 250 -11.14 -0.50 7.58
N ALA A 251 -11.53 -1.40 6.68
CA ALA A 251 -11.77 -1.17 5.24
C ALA A 251 -12.40 0.18 4.83
N PHE A 252 -11.71 0.88 3.92
CA PHE A 252 -12.20 2.05 3.17
C PHE A 252 -11.87 1.84 1.68
N SER A 253 -12.72 1.12 0.95
CA SER A 253 -12.50 0.82 -0.48
C SER A 253 -13.77 0.68 -1.32
N SER A 254 -14.88 1.29 -0.88
CA SER A 254 -16.06 1.52 -1.72
C SER A 254 -16.30 3.03 -1.89
N ASP A 255 -17.04 3.36 -2.94
CA ASP A 255 -17.74 4.64 -3.14
C ASP A 255 -16.88 5.89 -3.39
N PHE A 256 -16.39 5.97 -4.65
CA PHE A 256 -15.89 7.23 -5.23
C PHE A 256 -16.22 7.49 -6.73
N ASN A 257 -17.23 6.84 -7.32
CA ASN A 257 -17.41 6.83 -8.78
C ASN A 257 -18.50 7.77 -9.38
N SER A 258 -19.24 8.57 -8.59
CA SER A 258 -20.43 9.29 -9.10
C SER A 258 -20.22 10.72 -9.64
N THR A 259 -19.00 11.29 -9.63
CA THR A 259 -18.82 12.75 -9.90
C THR A 259 -17.56 13.13 -10.69
N ARG A 260 -17.29 12.43 -11.80
CA ARG A 260 -16.14 12.77 -12.67
C ARG A 260 -16.44 12.69 -14.17
N ARG A 261 -17.46 13.46 -14.61
CA ARG A 261 -17.56 13.94 -15.99
C ARG A 261 -17.46 15.47 -16.01
N GLN A 262 -16.96 15.98 -17.14
CA GLN A 262 -16.64 17.38 -17.45
C GLN A 262 -15.30 17.90 -16.89
N LEU A 263 -14.73 18.85 -17.65
CA LEU A 263 -13.43 19.53 -17.47
C LEU A 263 -12.16 18.73 -17.84
N SER A 264 -12.03 18.43 -19.13
CA SER A 264 -10.78 18.73 -19.85
C SER A 264 -10.65 20.26 -20.00
N THR A 265 -9.48 20.90 -19.90
CA THR A 265 -8.40 20.95 -20.91
C THR A 265 -7.16 21.72 -20.37
N GLN A 266 -6.10 21.82 -21.19
CA GLN A 266 -4.89 22.68 -21.09
C GLN A 266 -3.63 22.18 -20.33
N ASP A 267 -2.89 21.31 -21.02
CA ASP A 267 -1.52 21.49 -21.57
C ASP A 267 -0.37 22.21 -20.79
N ARG A 268 0.80 21.51 -20.79
CA ARG A 268 2.23 21.97 -20.87
C ARG A 268 2.63 23.34 -20.29
N SER A 269 3.60 23.44 -19.37
CA SER A 269 5.08 23.24 -19.53
C SER A 269 5.78 24.11 -18.45
N THR A 270 7.08 24.07 -18.09
CA THR A 270 8.34 23.49 -18.62
C THR A 270 9.41 23.46 -17.49
N LYS A 271 10.45 22.59 -17.60
CA LYS A 271 11.84 22.71 -17.05
C LYS A 271 12.03 22.90 -15.51
N SER A 272 12.82 22.13 -14.75
CA SER A 272 14.09 21.40 -14.91
C SER A 272 15.38 22.23 -14.72
N GLN A 273 16.34 21.63 -13.99
CA GLN A 273 17.72 22.08 -13.65
C GLN A 273 17.78 23.17 -12.54
N PHE A 274 18.69 23.17 -11.56
CA PHE A 274 20.04 22.59 -11.43
C PHE A 274 20.34 22.04 -10.00
N THR A 275 21.17 21.00 -9.89
CA THR A 275 21.88 20.59 -8.66
C THR A 275 23.27 20.02 -9.00
N ALA A 276 24.31 20.31 -8.20
CA ALA A 276 25.39 19.37 -7.80
C ALA A 276 26.60 20.03 -7.08
N LYS A 277 27.15 19.27 -6.11
CA LYS A 277 28.37 19.40 -5.26
C LYS A 277 28.02 19.79 -3.81
N MET A 278 28.50 19.09 -2.77
CA MET A 278 29.80 18.40 -2.64
C MET A 278 29.71 17.10 -1.78
N LYS A 279 30.60 16.11 -2.03
CA LYS A 279 30.82 14.93 -1.15
C LYS A 279 31.79 15.34 -0.02
N SER A 280 31.63 14.92 1.24
CA SER A 280 32.21 13.71 1.88
C SER A 280 32.21 13.95 3.42
N LEU A 281 32.38 13.01 4.36
CA LEU A 281 32.50 11.53 4.45
C LEU A 281 32.35 11.17 5.96
N ILE A 282 31.73 10.03 6.35
CA ILE A 282 32.01 9.24 7.59
C ILE A 282 31.18 7.94 7.56
N GLY A 283 31.68 6.85 8.14
CA GLY A 283 31.22 5.47 7.90
C GLY A 283 29.90 5.06 8.59
N PHE A 284 29.19 4.13 7.94
CA PHE A 284 28.01 3.46 8.49
C PHE A 284 28.41 2.42 9.55
N LEU A 285 27.91 2.57 10.78
CA LEU A 285 27.55 1.41 11.59
C LEU A 285 26.20 0.89 11.08
N SER A 286 26.19 -0.31 10.52
CA SER A 286 24.96 -0.99 10.09
C SER A 286 24.12 -1.37 11.32
N ILE A 287 22.98 -0.71 11.50
CA ILE A 287 21.96 -1.11 12.48
C ILE A 287 20.74 -1.60 11.72
N ILE A 288 20.39 -2.86 11.97
CA ILE A 288 19.30 -3.58 11.30
C ILE A 288 17.96 -2.96 11.70
N GLY A 289 17.31 -2.26 10.76
CA GLY A 289 15.91 -1.89 10.88
C GLY A 289 15.01 -3.12 10.68
N SER A 290 13.83 -3.12 11.30
CA SER A 290 12.77 -4.06 10.93
C SER A 290 12.47 -3.89 9.43
N ALA A 291 12.49 -5.00 8.69
CA ALA A 291 12.37 -4.96 7.23
C ALA A 291 10.91 -5.02 6.79
N GLN A 292 10.53 -4.11 5.89
CA GLN A 292 9.26 -4.11 5.19
C GLN A 292 9.53 -3.96 3.68
N ALA A 293 10.28 -4.89 3.09
CA ALA A 293 10.46 -4.93 1.65
C ALA A 293 9.26 -5.61 0.96
N GLY A 294 8.88 -5.07 -0.18
CA GLY A 294 7.85 -5.63 -1.04
C GLY A 294 7.93 -4.96 -2.41
N LEU A 295 8.52 -5.64 -3.40
CA LEU A 295 8.61 -5.09 -4.75
C LEU A 295 7.25 -5.22 -5.44
N ARG A 296 6.93 -4.22 -6.27
CA ARG A 296 5.82 -4.23 -7.22
C ARG A 296 6.29 -3.52 -8.48
N PHE A 297 6.19 -4.16 -9.63
CA PHE A 297 6.62 -3.55 -10.89
C PHE A 297 5.90 -4.16 -12.11
N PRO A 298 5.69 -3.37 -13.17
CA PRO A 298 5.19 -3.88 -14.44
C PRO A 298 6.28 -4.64 -15.21
N CYS A 299 5.86 -5.64 -15.97
CA CYS A 299 6.63 -6.24 -17.05
C CYS A 299 5.76 -6.29 -18.31
N SER A 300 6.25 -5.75 -19.43
CA SER A 300 5.52 -5.79 -20.71
C SER A 300 5.51 -7.19 -21.33
N GLU A 301 4.59 -7.44 -22.26
CA GLU A 301 4.55 -8.67 -23.08
C GLU A 301 5.92 -8.89 -23.76
N LEU A 302 6.59 -10.01 -23.46
CA LEU A 302 7.81 -10.45 -24.15
C LEU A 302 7.44 -11.27 -25.38
N THR A 303 6.49 -12.20 -25.22
CA THR A 303 5.93 -12.98 -26.33
C THR A 303 4.65 -13.73 -25.92
N VAL A 304 3.93 -14.26 -26.90
CA VAL A 304 2.78 -15.15 -26.73
C VAL A 304 2.95 -16.32 -27.68
N GLN A 305 3.21 -17.51 -27.12
CA GLN A 305 3.58 -18.71 -27.89
C GLN A 305 3.14 -19.97 -27.14
N ARG A 306 3.06 -21.10 -27.85
CA ARG A 306 3.01 -22.44 -27.24
C ARG A 306 4.40 -22.90 -26.82
N LEU A 307 4.93 -22.31 -25.75
CA LEU A 307 6.15 -22.74 -25.07
C LEU A 307 5.90 -22.84 -23.56
N ASP A 308 6.33 -23.96 -22.98
CA ASP A 308 6.26 -24.21 -21.54
C ASP A 308 7.53 -24.95 -21.09
N PRO A 309 8.61 -24.22 -20.77
CA PRO A 309 9.88 -24.83 -20.43
C PRO A 309 9.96 -25.39 -19.00
N VAL A 310 8.92 -25.20 -18.18
CA VAL A 310 8.82 -25.80 -16.85
C VAL A 310 8.14 -27.17 -16.98
N VAL A 311 6.90 -27.20 -17.47
CA VAL A 311 6.08 -28.42 -17.51
C VAL A 311 6.38 -29.28 -18.75
N GLN A 312 6.83 -28.69 -19.86
CA GLN A 312 7.10 -29.38 -21.12
C GLN A 312 8.48 -29.00 -21.73
N PRO A 313 9.60 -29.20 -20.99
CA PRO A 313 10.93 -28.80 -21.42
C PRO A 313 11.32 -29.42 -22.76
N GLY A 314 11.68 -28.57 -23.72
CA GLY A 314 12.04 -28.93 -25.09
C GLY A 314 10.88 -29.01 -26.08
N ALA A 315 9.62 -28.93 -25.64
CA ALA A 315 8.47 -28.98 -26.52
C ALA A 315 8.33 -27.69 -27.36
N ILE A 316 8.34 -27.85 -28.69
CA ILE A 316 8.06 -26.78 -29.66
C ILE A 316 7.10 -27.35 -30.71
N PRO A 317 5.80 -27.04 -30.66
CA PRO A 317 5.08 -26.32 -29.60
C PRO A 317 4.76 -27.18 -28.34
N SER A 318 4.49 -26.52 -27.22
CA SER A 318 3.84 -27.10 -26.03
C SER A 318 2.33 -27.32 -26.26
N THR A 319 1.60 -27.81 -25.25
CA THR A 319 0.16 -28.13 -25.38
C THR A 319 -0.73 -26.93 -25.67
N HIS A 320 -0.49 -25.78 -25.06
CA HIS A 320 -1.39 -24.63 -25.11
C HIS A 320 -0.63 -23.29 -24.99
N VAL A 321 -1.31 -22.20 -25.37
CA VAL A 321 -0.68 -20.87 -25.53
C VAL A 321 -0.47 -20.21 -24.17
N HIS A 322 0.73 -19.68 -23.94
CA HIS A 322 1.06 -18.87 -22.76
C HIS A 322 1.35 -17.42 -23.15
N HIS A 323 0.99 -16.50 -22.26
CA HIS A 323 1.43 -15.11 -22.25
C HIS A 323 2.64 -14.97 -21.34
N ILE A 324 3.77 -14.50 -21.90
CA ILE A 324 5.10 -14.57 -21.27
C ILE A 324 5.71 -13.18 -21.15
N VAL A 325 6.33 -12.90 -20.00
CA VAL A 325 7.10 -11.67 -19.73
C VAL A 325 8.47 -11.99 -19.10
N GLY A 326 9.36 -10.98 -19.02
CA GLY A 326 10.64 -11.09 -18.32
C GLY A 326 11.87 -11.08 -19.24
N GLY A 327 12.89 -11.86 -18.90
CA GLY A 327 14.18 -11.93 -19.61
C GLY A 327 14.10 -12.55 -21.01
N ASN A 328 14.90 -12.04 -21.98
CA ASN A 328 15.01 -12.61 -23.33
C ASN A 328 15.81 -13.92 -23.43
N ALA A 329 16.28 -14.45 -22.30
CA ALA A 329 16.85 -15.81 -22.22
C ALA A 329 15.83 -16.93 -22.48
N PHE A 330 14.53 -16.58 -22.53
CA PHE A 330 13.39 -17.47 -22.72
C PHE A 330 13.51 -18.34 -23.98
N ASN A 331 13.35 -19.65 -23.81
CA ASN A 331 13.30 -20.63 -24.89
C ASN A 331 12.65 -21.93 -24.37
N ALA A 332 12.43 -22.91 -25.23
CA ALA A 332 11.72 -24.14 -24.88
C ALA A 332 12.38 -25.01 -23.77
N THR A 333 13.67 -24.84 -23.47
CA THR A 333 14.40 -25.71 -22.52
C THR A 333 14.82 -25.04 -21.22
N MET A 334 15.05 -23.73 -21.24
CA MET A 334 15.49 -22.92 -20.09
C MET A 334 16.64 -23.48 -19.25
N ASN A 335 17.58 -24.18 -19.88
CA ASN A 335 18.74 -24.73 -19.18
C ASN A 335 19.69 -23.64 -18.61
N GLY A 336 20.30 -23.94 -17.46
CA GLY A 336 21.27 -23.07 -16.79
C GLY A 336 20.67 -21.77 -16.21
N ASP A 337 21.54 -20.87 -15.76
CA ASP A 337 21.13 -19.59 -15.17
C ASP A 337 20.61 -18.61 -16.25
N VAL A 338 19.32 -18.31 -16.21
CA VAL A 338 18.70 -17.33 -17.12
C VAL A 338 19.12 -15.89 -16.80
N GLY A 339 19.50 -15.60 -15.54
CA GLY A 339 19.96 -14.30 -15.07
C GLY A 339 21.32 -13.86 -15.61
N GLU A 340 22.17 -14.83 -15.95
CA GLU A 340 23.46 -14.58 -16.63
C GLU A 340 23.39 -14.74 -18.16
N ARG A 341 22.37 -15.44 -18.70
CA ARG A 341 22.18 -15.58 -20.16
C ARG A 341 21.39 -14.43 -20.80
N ALA A 342 20.51 -13.77 -20.07
CA ALA A 342 19.67 -12.72 -20.63
C ALA A 342 20.46 -11.42 -20.86
N THR A 343 20.14 -10.73 -21.95
CA THR A 343 20.73 -9.42 -22.30
C THR A 343 19.75 -8.26 -22.12
N CYS A 344 18.45 -8.55 -22.00
CA CYS A 344 17.41 -7.58 -21.67
C CYS A 344 16.25 -8.26 -20.93
N THR A 345 15.39 -7.44 -20.32
CA THR A 345 14.14 -7.85 -19.68
C THR A 345 13.02 -6.88 -20.03
N THR A 346 11.77 -7.37 -20.13
CA THR A 346 10.58 -6.52 -20.28
C THR A 346 10.08 -5.92 -18.97
N CYS A 347 10.72 -6.24 -17.83
CA CYS A 347 10.39 -5.71 -16.51
C CYS A 347 11.00 -4.32 -16.23
N GLN A 348 10.31 -3.51 -15.42
CA GLN A 348 10.83 -2.20 -14.97
C GLN A 348 12.14 -2.36 -14.16
N MET A 349 12.28 -3.44 -13.39
CA MET A 349 13.51 -3.77 -12.66
C MET A 349 14.53 -4.33 -13.65
N SER A 350 15.58 -3.58 -13.98
CA SER A 350 16.52 -3.94 -15.05
C SER A 350 17.55 -5.01 -14.67
N GLU A 351 17.50 -5.49 -13.43
CA GLU A 351 18.31 -6.59 -12.89
C GLU A 351 17.49 -7.87 -12.68
N ASP A 352 16.21 -7.85 -13.06
CA ASP A 352 15.30 -9.00 -13.03
C ASP A 352 15.14 -9.60 -14.44
N PHE A 353 15.86 -10.68 -14.71
CA PHE A 353 15.71 -11.48 -15.92
C PHE A 353 14.97 -12.79 -15.66
N SER A 354 14.25 -12.89 -14.54
CA SER A 354 13.30 -13.98 -14.30
C SER A 354 12.27 -14.02 -15.43
N ASN A 355 11.66 -15.18 -15.64
CA ASN A 355 10.53 -15.31 -16.55
C ASN A 355 9.26 -15.67 -15.77
N TYR A 356 8.17 -15.07 -16.23
CA TYR A 356 6.85 -15.16 -15.61
C TYR A 356 5.85 -15.39 -16.73
N TRP A 357 5.03 -16.44 -16.63
CA TRP A 357 4.00 -16.68 -17.65
C TRP A 357 2.71 -17.23 -17.04
N THR A 358 1.64 -17.07 -17.82
CA THR A 358 0.28 -17.53 -17.50
C THR A 358 -0.37 -18.08 -18.77
N ALA A 359 -1.36 -18.96 -18.63
CA ALA A 359 -2.17 -19.38 -19.77
C ALA A 359 -2.84 -18.16 -20.45
N ALA A 360 -2.80 -18.10 -21.78
CA ALA A 360 -3.46 -17.03 -22.52
C ALA A 360 -5.00 -17.18 -22.48
N LEU A 361 -5.71 -16.06 -22.31
CA LEU A 361 -7.17 -16.01 -22.36
C LEU A 361 -7.67 -15.74 -23.78
N TYR A 362 -8.71 -16.45 -24.20
CA TYR A 362 -9.37 -16.29 -25.50
C TYR A 362 -10.87 -16.04 -25.32
N PHE A 363 -11.45 -15.21 -26.17
CA PHE A 363 -12.89 -15.07 -26.34
C PHE A 363 -13.36 -16.03 -27.44
N LYS A 364 -14.27 -16.95 -27.11
CA LYS A 364 -14.96 -17.83 -28.04
C LYS A 364 -16.29 -17.19 -28.47
N HIS A 365 -16.40 -16.86 -29.75
CA HIS A 365 -17.56 -16.17 -30.32
C HIS A 365 -18.83 -17.03 -30.22
N PRO A 366 -19.89 -16.58 -29.51
CA PRO A 366 -21.02 -17.46 -29.16
C PRO A 366 -21.77 -18.09 -30.33
N THR A 367 -21.81 -17.45 -31.50
CA THR A 367 -22.59 -17.94 -32.67
C THR A 367 -21.81 -18.76 -33.69
N ASN A 368 -20.51 -18.50 -33.91
CA ASN A 368 -19.72 -19.15 -34.95
C ASN A 368 -18.54 -19.98 -34.39
N GLY A 369 -18.33 -19.98 -33.06
CA GLY A 369 -17.32 -20.78 -32.38
C GLY A 369 -15.86 -20.33 -32.56
N SER A 370 -15.60 -19.29 -33.37
CA SER A 370 -14.24 -18.78 -33.60
C SER A 370 -13.65 -18.11 -32.35
N TYR A 371 -12.32 -18.06 -32.25
CA TYR A 371 -11.58 -17.59 -31.08
C TYR A 371 -10.81 -16.31 -31.40
N MET A 372 -10.74 -15.39 -30.45
CA MET A 372 -9.90 -14.19 -30.52
C MET A 372 -9.14 -14.06 -29.22
N ARG A 373 -7.82 -13.86 -29.27
CA ARG A 373 -7.03 -13.63 -28.04
C ARG A 373 -7.52 -12.37 -27.33
N VAL A 374 -7.69 -12.48 -26.01
CA VAL A 374 -7.98 -11.34 -25.14
C VAL A 374 -6.66 -10.62 -24.86
N PRO A 375 -6.48 -9.35 -25.28
CA PRO A 375 -5.24 -8.63 -25.03
C PRO A 375 -5.04 -8.40 -23.54
N ASN A 376 -3.79 -8.32 -23.10
CA ASN A 376 -3.47 -7.88 -21.75
C ASN A 376 -3.45 -6.35 -21.66
N LEU A 377 -3.91 -5.78 -20.55
CA LEU A 377 -3.71 -4.36 -20.22
C LEU A 377 -2.62 -4.23 -19.15
N PRO A 378 -1.72 -3.23 -19.25
CA PRO A 378 -0.86 -2.87 -18.14
C PRO A 378 -1.71 -2.51 -16.91
N VAL A 379 -1.42 -3.12 -15.77
CA VAL A 379 -2.16 -2.82 -14.53
C VAL A 379 -1.91 -1.37 -14.14
N THR A 380 -2.99 -0.57 -14.05
CA THR A 380 -2.94 0.81 -13.58
C THR A 380 -2.23 0.87 -12.22
N PRO A 381 -1.19 1.70 -12.06
CA PRO A 381 -0.39 1.68 -10.86
C PRO A 381 -1.09 2.39 -9.70
N LEU A 382 -0.95 1.83 -8.50
CA LEU A 382 -1.40 2.49 -7.27
C LEU A 382 -0.44 3.64 -6.85
N LEU A 383 0.82 3.63 -7.31
CA LEU A 383 1.90 4.54 -6.88
C LEU A 383 2.81 5.05 -8.03
N GLY A 384 2.32 5.02 -9.27
CA GLY A 384 3.10 5.35 -10.48
C GLY A 384 3.89 4.16 -11.07
N GLY A 385 4.70 4.42 -12.10
CA GLY A 385 5.67 3.44 -12.62
C GLY A 385 5.24 2.54 -13.78
N SER A 386 3.93 2.44 -14.10
CA SER A 386 3.44 1.69 -15.29
C SER A 386 3.53 2.47 -16.61
N ASP A 387 3.98 3.73 -16.58
CA ASP A 387 3.88 4.64 -17.74
C ASP A 387 4.67 4.11 -18.95
N GLY A 388 3.91 3.78 -20.01
CA GLY A 388 4.44 3.24 -21.25
C GLY A 388 4.66 1.72 -21.27
N ALA A 389 4.27 0.96 -20.25
CA ALA A 389 4.21 -0.51 -20.35
C ALA A 389 3.25 -0.97 -21.47
N LYS A 390 3.49 -2.15 -22.05
CA LYS A 390 2.70 -2.69 -23.19
C LYS A 390 2.21 -4.10 -22.87
N GLY A 391 0.90 -4.24 -22.73
CA GLY A 391 0.28 -5.48 -22.25
C GLY A 391 0.94 -5.98 -20.98
N GLY A 392 1.26 -7.27 -20.95
CA GLY A 392 2.08 -7.83 -19.88
C GLY A 392 1.31 -8.10 -18.59
N LEU A 393 2.05 -8.15 -17.48
CA LEU A 393 1.52 -8.37 -16.13
C LEU A 393 2.32 -7.56 -15.09
N THR A 394 1.78 -7.43 -13.88
CA THR A 394 2.51 -6.83 -12.74
C THR A 394 3.01 -7.93 -11.82
N VAL A 395 4.31 -7.90 -11.52
CA VAL A 395 4.98 -8.83 -10.63
C VAL A 395 5.14 -8.20 -9.25
N TYR A 396 4.94 -9.02 -8.22
CA TYR A 396 5.24 -8.69 -6.83
C TYR A 396 6.27 -9.64 -6.27
N TYR A 397 7.14 -9.13 -5.38
CA TYR A 397 7.97 -9.92 -4.48
C TYR A 397 7.78 -9.38 -3.06
N THR A 398 6.89 -9.96 -2.28
CA THR A 398 6.57 -9.49 -0.92
C THR A 398 7.20 -10.38 0.14
N GLN A 399 7.56 -9.81 1.29
CA GLN A 399 8.10 -10.57 2.42
C GLN A 399 7.01 -11.12 3.35
N PHE A 400 5.80 -10.59 3.22
CA PHE A 400 5.12 -10.09 4.40
C PHE A 400 4.35 -11.17 5.20
N ASP A 401 4.59 -11.16 6.51
CA ASP A 401 3.60 -11.45 7.55
C ASP A 401 3.23 -10.08 8.17
N LEU A 402 2.22 -9.37 7.62
CA LEU A 402 1.79 -8.05 8.12
C LEU A 402 1.29 -8.08 9.57
N SER A 403 1.08 -9.27 10.15
CA SER A 403 0.58 -9.45 11.52
C SER A 403 1.67 -9.68 12.56
N ASN A 404 2.81 -10.27 12.20
CA ASN A 404 3.94 -10.51 13.11
C ASN A 404 5.30 -10.38 12.42
N ASP A 405 6.12 -9.41 12.85
CA ASP A 405 7.53 -9.33 12.45
C ASP A 405 8.34 -10.48 13.09
N ARG A 406 8.42 -11.58 12.34
CA ARG A 406 9.28 -12.72 12.65
C ARG A 406 10.54 -12.78 11.79
N LEU A 407 10.89 -11.73 11.04
CA LEU A 407 12.03 -11.73 10.12
C LEU A 407 13.38 -11.95 10.83
N SER A 408 13.46 -11.56 12.11
CA SER A 408 14.59 -11.86 13.01
C SER A 408 14.70 -13.34 13.41
N THR A 409 13.65 -14.14 13.22
CA THR A 409 13.57 -15.57 13.59
C THR A 409 13.36 -16.50 12.39
N GLN A 410 12.87 -15.98 11.26
CA GLN A 410 12.75 -16.64 9.96
C GLN A 410 13.06 -15.60 8.86
N PRO A 411 14.35 -15.36 8.57
CA PRO A 411 14.74 -14.41 7.53
C PRO A 411 14.32 -14.90 6.13
N ILE A 412 14.00 -13.94 5.26
CA ILE A 412 13.69 -14.20 3.85
C ILE A 412 14.96 -14.68 3.14
N THR A 413 14.92 -15.92 2.64
CA THR A 413 15.94 -16.50 1.77
C THR A 413 15.49 -16.31 0.33
N THR A 414 16.30 -15.68 -0.50
CA THR A 414 15.95 -15.56 -1.93
C THR A 414 16.12 -16.88 -2.66
N PHE A 415 15.36 -17.02 -3.76
CA PHE A 415 15.55 -18.08 -4.74
C PHE A 415 17.00 -18.13 -5.26
N LYS A 416 17.37 -19.28 -5.83
CA LYS A 416 18.71 -19.57 -6.38
C LYS A 416 18.60 -19.79 -7.90
N PRO A 417 19.69 -19.61 -8.68
CA PRO A 417 19.71 -19.97 -10.10
C PRO A 417 19.18 -21.37 -10.37
N GLY A 418 18.30 -21.51 -11.37
CA GLY A 418 17.62 -22.76 -11.71
C GLY A 418 16.37 -23.07 -10.88
N PHE A 419 16.04 -22.26 -9.88
CA PHE A 419 14.78 -22.37 -9.13
C PHE A 419 13.57 -22.10 -10.04
N ARG A 420 12.58 -22.98 -10.01
CA ARG A 420 11.31 -22.83 -10.74
C ARG A 420 10.16 -23.42 -9.96
N MET A 421 8.96 -22.86 -10.13
CA MET A 421 7.73 -23.39 -9.54
C MET A 421 6.52 -23.02 -10.37
N THR A 422 5.44 -23.77 -10.23
CA THR A 422 4.12 -23.44 -10.79
C THR A 422 3.10 -23.23 -9.68
N VAL A 423 1.95 -22.66 -10.02
CA VAL A 423 0.77 -22.61 -9.16
C VAL A 423 -0.48 -22.83 -9.99
N GLY A 424 -1.36 -23.74 -9.55
CA GLY A 424 -2.53 -24.16 -10.32
C GLY A 424 -2.24 -25.31 -11.28
N SER A 425 -3.23 -25.69 -12.08
CA SER A 425 -3.08 -26.70 -13.14
C SER A 425 -4.26 -26.67 -14.11
N PRO A 426 -4.04 -26.80 -15.43
CA PRO A 426 -5.11 -26.89 -16.43
C PRO A 426 -6.04 -28.11 -16.23
N ALA A 427 -5.61 -29.12 -15.46
CA ALA A 427 -6.41 -30.30 -15.14
C ALA A 427 -7.49 -30.07 -14.06
N VAL A 428 -7.51 -28.91 -13.38
CA VAL A 428 -8.50 -28.64 -12.32
C VAL A 428 -9.90 -28.38 -12.90
N THR A 429 -10.86 -29.19 -12.46
CA THR A 429 -12.28 -29.10 -12.83
C THR A 429 -13.20 -28.63 -11.72
N GLY A 430 -12.70 -28.52 -10.48
CA GLY A 430 -13.45 -28.20 -9.27
C GLY A 430 -13.19 -26.78 -8.74
N THR A 431 -12.89 -26.66 -7.46
CA THR A 431 -12.52 -25.38 -6.82
C THR A 431 -11.10 -24.97 -7.23
N ALA A 432 -10.90 -23.70 -7.55
CA ALA A 432 -9.56 -23.16 -7.83
C ALA A 432 -8.60 -23.33 -6.63
N HIS A 433 -7.31 -23.53 -6.93
CA HIS A 433 -6.26 -23.56 -5.92
C HIS A 433 -6.24 -22.23 -5.13
N ALA A 434 -5.99 -22.29 -3.82
CA ALA A 434 -5.98 -21.09 -2.97
C ALA A 434 -4.92 -20.09 -3.45
N GLY A 435 -5.31 -18.83 -3.62
CA GLY A 435 -4.44 -17.81 -4.21
C GLY A 435 -4.59 -17.64 -5.73
N LEU A 436 -5.48 -18.41 -6.37
CA LEU A 436 -5.92 -18.18 -7.74
C LEU A 436 -7.30 -17.53 -7.73
N SER A 437 -7.38 -16.30 -8.20
CA SER A 437 -8.63 -15.54 -8.10
C SER A 437 -8.89 -14.60 -9.27
N TYR A 438 -10.17 -14.26 -9.42
CA TYR A 438 -10.75 -13.42 -10.45
C TYR A 438 -11.37 -12.19 -9.81
N GLN A 439 -11.38 -11.08 -10.54
CA GLN A 439 -12.23 -9.93 -10.22
C GLN A 439 -12.78 -9.34 -11.53
N CYS A 440 -14.04 -8.90 -11.52
CA CYS A 440 -14.68 -8.27 -12.67
C CYS A 440 -14.54 -6.74 -12.55
N GLN A 441 -13.69 -6.13 -13.37
CA GLN A 441 -13.38 -4.71 -13.22
C GLN A 441 -14.48 -3.82 -13.80
N SER A 442 -14.75 -2.71 -13.09
CA SER A 442 -15.71 -1.69 -13.50
C SER A 442 -15.13 -0.28 -13.28
N GLY A 443 -14.75 0.37 -14.38
CA GLY A 443 -13.92 1.58 -14.33
C GLY A 443 -12.63 1.33 -13.56
N ASN A 444 -12.35 2.16 -12.54
CA ASN A 444 -11.19 1.98 -11.66
C ASN A 444 -11.42 0.98 -10.50
N ASN A 445 -12.62 0.41 -10.36
CA ASN A 445 -12.90 -0.57 -9.32
C ASN A 445 -12.48 -1.97 -9.79
N ARG A 446 -11.65 -2.66 -9.01
CA ARG A 446 -11.21 -4.03 -9.31
C ARG A 446 -12.36 -5.06 -9.21
N GLY A 447 -13.39 -4.79 -8.41
CA GLY A 447 -14.52 -5.70 -8.17
C GLY A 447 -14.27 -6.73 -7.04
N THR A 448 -15.27 -7.54 -6.73
CA THR A 448 -15.17 -8.59 -5.70
C THR A 448 -14.24 -9.73 -6.14
N ILE A 449 -13.49 -10.30 -5.19
CA ILE A 449 -12.62 -11.46 -5.42
C ILE A 449 -13.45 -12.74 -5.48
N THR A 450 -13.34 -13.49 -6.58
CA THR A 450 -14.05 -14.76 -6.81
C THR A 450 -13.08 -15.88 -7.19
N LYS A 451 -13.41 -17.13 -6.85
CA LYS A 451 -12.63 -18.34 -7.24
C LYS A 451 -12.92 -18.82 -8.66
N THR A 452 -13.93 -18.26 -9.31
CA THR A 452 -14.37 -18.58 -10.67
C THR A 452 -14.32 -17.34 -11.54
N MET A 453 -14.18 -17.55 -12.85
CA MET A 453 -14.39 -16.52 -13.86
C MET A 453 -15.70 -15.73 -13.61
N PRO A 454 -15.77 -14.44 -13.97
CA PRO A 454 -16.99 -13.65 -13.87
C PRO A 454 -18.16 -14.30 -14.62
N THR A 455 -19.39 -14.06 -14.13
CA THR A 455 -20.63 -14.60 -14.73
C THR A 455 -21.30 -13.65 -15.71
N GLY A 456 -20.74 -12.45 -15.91
CA GLY A 456 -21.23 -11.46 -16.87
C GLY A 456 -20.14 -10.47 -17.31
N PRO A 457 -20.46 -9.56 -18.25
CA PRO A 457 -19.49 -8.66 -18.88
C PRO A 457 -18.80 -7.71 -17.89
N CYS A 458 -17.48 -7.56 -18.01
CA CYS A 458 -16.68 -6.66 -17.17
C CYS A 458 -16.30 -5.41 -17.94
N SER A 459 -16.77 -4.24 -17.49
CA SER A 459 -16.68 -2.99 -18.25
C SER A 459 -15.28 -2.38 -18.34
N ALA A 460 -14.33 -2.85 -17.52
CA ALA A 460 -12.91 -2.48 -17.59
C ALA A 460 -11.95 -3.68 -17.71
N GLY A 461 -12.46 -4.89 -17.98
CA GLY A 461 -11.64 -6.11 -18.12
C GLY A 461 -11.84 -7.15 -17.01
N ILE A 462 -11.28 -8.33 -17.24
CA ILE A 462 -11.18 -9.39 -16.21
C ILE A 462 -9.81 -9.26 -15.55
N PHE A 463 -9.78 -9.19 -14.22
CA PHE A 463 -8.56 -9.24 -13.44
C PHE A 463 -8.30 -10.67 -12.96
N THR A 464 -7.06 -11.15 -13.10
CA THR A 464 -6.63 -12.42 -12.51
C THR A 464 -5.42 -12.21 -11.61
N THR A 465 -5.43 -12.88 -10.47
CA THR A 465 -4.29 -12.93 -9.53
C THR A 465 -3.81 -14.36 -9.38
N HIS A 466 -2.51 -14.57 -9.51
CA HIS A 466 -1.84 -15.84 -9.29
C HIS A 466 -0.81 -15.67 -8.16
N HIS A 467 -1.11 -16.25 -7.00
CA HIS A 467 -0.34 -16.09 -5.78
C HIS A 467 0.46 -17.36 -5.47
N PHE A 468 1.79 -17.28 -5.54
CA PHE A 468 2.64 -18.45 -5.35
C PHE A 468 2.85 -18.77 -3.85
N PRO A 469 3.16 -20.03 -3.52
CA PRO A 469 3.57 -20.41 -2.17
C PRO A 469 4.88 -19.70 -1.75
N ALA A 470 5.09 -19.52 -0.45
CA ALA A 470 6.23 -18.76 0.10
C ALA A 470 7.09 -19.55 1.11
N CYS A 471 6.88 -20.86 1.22
CA CYS A 471 7.63 -21.75 2.11
C CYS A 471 8.25 -22.87 1.29
N TRP A 472 9.58 -22.95 1.32
CA TRP A 472 10.41 -23.84 0.51
C TRP A 472 11.02 -24.95 1.39
N ASP A 473 11.20 -26.16 0.83
CA ASP A 473 11.87 -27.28 1.50
C ASP A 473 13.36 -27.00 1.85
N GLY A 474 13.99 -26.03 1.18
CA GLY A 474 15.37 -25.61 1.40
C GLY A 474 16.41 -26.45 0.66
N VAL A 475 15.97 -27.46 -0.10
CA VAL A 475 16.80 -28.48 -0.75
C VAL A 475 16.61 -28.45 -2.26
N ASN A 476 15.37 -28.62 -2.74
CA ASN A 476 15.07 -28.86 -4.14
C ASN A 476 14.77 -27.55 -4.87
N LEU A 477 15.53 -27.22 -5.91
CA LEU A 477 15.27 -26.05 -6.76
C LEU A 477 14.02 -26.22 -7.63
N ASP A 478 13.57 -27.46 -7.79
CA ASP A 478 12.40 -27.87 -8.54
C ASP A 478 11.97 -29.26 -8.05
N SER A 479 10.69 -29.58 -8.15
CA SER A 479 10.15 -30.92 -7.87
C SER A 479 9.57 -31.52 -9.15
N PRO A 480 9.37 -32.86 -9.26
CA PRO A 480 8.84 -33.48 -10.48
C PRO A 480 7.42 -33.00 -10.90
N ASP A 481 6.69 -32.36 -10.00
CA ASP A 481 5.38 -31.72 -10.19
C ASP A 481 5.43 -30.18 -10.18
N HIS A 482 6.64 -29.61 -10.06
CA HIS A 482 6.95 -28.18 -9.93
C HIS A 482 6.25 -27.45 -8.76
N GLN A 483 5.67 -28.20 -7.82
CA GLN A 483 4.84 -27.65 -6.73
C GLN A 483 5.22 -28.24 -5.35
N SER A 484 5.47 -29.54 -5.22
CA SER A 484 5.69 -30.21 -3.93
C SER A 484 6.97 -29.85 -3.16
N HIS A 485 7.94 -29.16 -3.77
CA HIS A 485 9.06 -28.53 -3.05
C HIS A 485 8.66 -27.22 -2.35
N MET A 486 7.42 -26.76 -2.55
CA MET A 486 6.84 -25.53 -2.04
C MET A 486 5.53 -25.80 -1.27
N TYR A 487 5.29 -25.03 -0.21
CA TYR A 487 4.13 -25.19 0.65
C TYR A 487 3.32 -23.90 0.78
N ASN A 488 2.04 -23.98 0.46
CA ASN A 488 1.14 -22.84 0.54
C ASN A 488 0.54 -22.72 1.94
N THR A 489 0.95 -21.69 2.68
CA THR A 489 0.35 -21.33 3.99
C THR A 489 -0.83 -20.37 3.86
N VAL A 490 -1.18 -19.93 2.64
CA VAL A 490 -2.31 -19.05 2.36
C VAL A 490 -3.57 -19.88 2.10
N THR A 491 -4.61 -19.66 2.90
CA THR A 491 -5.87 -20.40 2.86
C THR A 491 -7.07 -19.56 2.42
N SER A 492 -6.85 -18.28 2.11
CA SER A 492 -7.86 -17.28 1.75
C SER A 492 -7.45 -16.50 0.50
N GLU A 493 -8.43 -16.00 -0.25
CA GLU A 493 -8.18 -15.29 -1.51
C GLU A 493 -7.69 -13.85 -1.30
N GLY A 494 -6.99 -13.33 -2.32
CA GLY A 494 -6.40 -11.99 -2.32
C GLY A 494 -5.00 -11.94 -1.70
N PHE A 495 -4.45 -10.73 -1.54
CA PHE A 495 -3.14 -10.48 -0.94
C PHE A 495 -3.18 -10.70 0.58
N THR A 496 -3.27 -11.96 0.99
CA THR A 496 -3.20 -12.37 2.38
C THR A 496 -1.84 -12.98 2.67
N ASN A 497 -1.30 -12.67 3.84
CA ASN A 497 0.06 -13.04 4.19
C ASN A 497 0.23 -14.55 4.30
N ALA A 498 1.29 -15.08 3.71
CA ALA A 498 1.75 -16.43 4.03
C ALA A 498 2.07 -16.55 5.53
N GLY A 499 1.38 -17.42 6.25
CA GLY A 499 1.66 -17.73 7.66
C GLY A 499 3.00 -18.44 7.88
N LYS A 500 3.27 -18.83 9.15
CA LYS A 500 4.52 -19.52 9.52
C LYS A 500 4.73 -20.79 8.69
N CYS A 501 5.92 -20.93 8.12
CA CYS A 501 6.30 -22.12 7.37
C CYS A 501 6.38 -23.39 8.26
N PRO A 502 5.91 -24.56 7.75
CA PRO A 502 5.95 -25.83 8.48
C PRO A 502 7.36 -26.43 8.50
N SER A 503 7.60 -27.44 9.34
CA SER A 503 8.90 -28.13 9.43
C SER A 503 9.30 -28.87 8.17
N THR A 504 8.35 -29.27 7.32
CA THR A 504 8.60 -29.88 6.00
C THR A 504 9.10 -28.88 4.98
N HIS A 505 8.80 -27.59 5.15
CA HIS A 505 9.14 -26.51 4.23
C HIS A 505 9.69 -25.30 5.00
N PRO A 506 10.81 -25.45 5.72
CA PRO A 506 11.20 -24.52 6.77
C PRO A 506 11.75 -23.18 6.26
N VAL A 507 12.11 -23.09 4.97
CA VAL A 507 12.77 -21.91 4.41
C VAL A 507 11.74 -20.92 3.88
N ARG A 508 11.68 -19.73 4.50
CA ARG A 508 10.82 -18.64 4.04
C ARG A 508 11.47 -17.95 2.82
N VAL A 509 10.73 -17.84 1.72
CA VAL A 509 11.17 -17.14 0.50
C VAL A 509 10.28 -15.91 0.22
N PRO A 510 10.68 -14.97 -0.67
CA PRO A 510 9.78 -13.91 -1.10
C PRO A 510 8.53 -14.51 -1.76
N GLN A 511 7.36 -14.03 -1.39
CA GLN A 511 6.11 -14.39 -2.02
C GLN A 511 6.00 -13.71 -3.38
N VAL A 512 5.91 -14.53 -4.43
CA VAL A 512 5.73 -14.07 -5.81
C VAL A 512 4.23 -14.00 -6.11
N THR A 513 3.79 -12.91 -6.72
CA THR A 513 2.39 -12.74 -7.17
C THR A 513 2.35 -12.10 -8.54
N PHE A 514 1.50 -12.63 -9.42
CA PHE A 514 1.18 -11.99 -10.70
C PHE A 514 -0.21 -11.35 -10.63
N GLU A 515 -0.32 -10.12 -11.12
CA GLU A 515 -1.59 -9.46 -11.43
C GLU A 515 -1.68 -9.23 -12.94
N THR A 516 -2.72 -9.78 -13.57
CA THR A 516 -2.96 -9.64 -15.01
C THR A 516 -4.35 -9.06 -15.24
N VAL A 517 -4.45 -8.03 -16.10
CA VAL A 517 -5.72 -7.50 -16.60
C VAL A 517 -5.90 -8.00 -18.03
N TRP A 518 -7.06 -8.57 -18.34
CA TRP A 518 -7.47 -9.02 -19.66
C TRP A 518 -8.52 -8.06 -20.22
N ASP A 519 -8.25 -7.44 -21.37
CA ASP A 519 -9.16 -6.49 -22.04
C ASP A 519 -10.37 -7.19 -22.66
N THR A 520 -11.38 -7.41 -21.85
CA THR A 520 -12.66 -7.97 -22.30
C THR A 520 -13.57 -6.94 -22.96
N THR A 521 -13.22 -5.65 -22.95
CA THR A 521 -14.16 -4.55 -23.24
C THR A 521 -14.74 -4.63 -24.64
N LYS A 522 -13.89 -4.93 -25.64
CA LYS A 522 -14.27 -5.11 -27.05
C LYS A 522 -15.21 -6.30 -27.34
N PHE A 523 -15.39 -7.20 -26.36
CA PHE A 523 -16.24 -8.39 -26.48
C PHE A 523 -17.54 -8.28 -25.68
N ASN A 524 -17.68 -7.28 -24.79
CA ASN A 524 -18.82 -7.17 -23.88
C ASN A 524 -20.18 -7.09 -24.62
N SER A 525 -20.23 -6.48 -25.81
CA SER A 525 -21.44 -6.43 -26.66
C SER A 525 -21.77 -7.75 -27.36
N MET A 526 -20.81 -8.68 -27.42
CA MET A 526 -20.97 -10.01 -28.02
C MET A 526 -21.36 -11.08 -26.97
N TRP A 527 -21.29 -10.76 -25.67
CA TRP A 527 -21.72 -11.64 -24.60
C TRP A 527 -23.19 -11.35 -24.24
N THR A 528 -24.09 -12.23 -24.67
CA THR A 528 -25.51 -12.15 -24.34
C THR A 528 -25.78 -12.48 -22.88
N SER A 529 -26.70 -11.74 -22.25
CA SER A 529 -27.10 -11.97 -20.85
C SER A 529 -27.65 -13.40 -20.66
N GLY A 530 -27.18 -14.09 -19.62
CA GLY A 530 -27.55 -15.48 -19.33
C GLY A 530 -26.82 -16.56 -20.14
N ALA A 531 -26.02 -16.19 -21.16
CA ALA A 531 -25.21 -17.17 -21.88
C ALA A 531 -23.99 -17.63 -21.06
N LYS A 532 -23.53 -18.85 -21.33
CA LYS A 532 -22.26 -19.39 -20.79
C LYS A 532 -21.13 -18.40 -21.05
N ASN A 533 -20.24 -18.23 -20.07
CA ASN A 533 -19.09 -17.35 -20.20
C ASN A 533 -18.28 -17.70 -21.48
N PRO A 534 -18.09 -16.76 -22.41
CA PRO A 534 -17.38 -16.98 -23.67
C PRO A 534 -15.86 -16.92 -23.53
N PHE A 535 -15.34 -16.48 -22.38
CA PHE A 535 -13.90 -16.46 -22.10
C PHE A 535 -13.44 -17.84 -21.65
N VAL A 536 -12.48 -18.38 -22.40
CA VAL A 536 -11.86 -19.68 -22.20
C VAL A 536 -10.35 -19.52 -22.11
N TRP A 537 -9.71 -20.32 -21.28
CA TRP A 537 -8.26 -20.47 -21.34
C TRP A 537 -7.85 -21.16 -22.66
N SER A 538 -6.60 -20.98 -23.07
CA SER A 538 -6.03 -21.58 -24.29
C SER A 538 -6.09 -23.11 -24.38
N PHE A 539 -6.50 -23.80 -23.31
CA PHE A 539 -6.73 -25.24 -23.21
C PHE A 539 -8.22 -25.64 -23.01
N GLU A 540 -9.19 -24.71 -23.13
CA GLU A 540 -10.65 -24.91 -22.94
C GLU A 540 -11.12 -25.61 -21.63
N GLY A 541 -10.25 -25.70 -20.62
CA GLY A 541 -10.63 -26.22 -19.31
C GLY A 541 -11.54 -25.27 -18.51
N THR A 542 -11.74 -25.58 -17.22
CA THR A 542 -12.58 -24.75 -16.36
C THR A 542 -11.88 -23.46 -15.96
N GLY A 543 -12.64 -22.48 -15.44
CA GLY A 543 -12.04 -21.29 -14.82
C GLY A 543 -11.07 -21.66 -13.68
N ALA A 544 -11.35 -22.70 -12.91
CA ALA A 544 -10.46 -23.16 -11.85
C ALA A 544 -9.12 -23.76 -12.35
N GLY A 545 -9.02 -24.07 -13.65
CA GLY A 545 -7.81 -24.60 -14.28
C GLY A 545 -6.73 -23.57 -14.60
N THR A 546 -6.92 -22.29 -14.25
CA THR A 546 -5.86 -21.28 -14.45
C THR A 546 -4.59 -21.68 -13.70
N HIS A 547 -3.45 -21.29 -14.25
CA HIS A 547 -2.16 -21.51 -13.64
C HIS A 547 -1.18 -20.41 -14.05
N ALA A 548 -0.07 -20.39 -13.34
CA ALA A 548 1.05 -19.51 -13.60
C ALA A 548 2.37 -20.21 -13.28
N ASP A 549 3.42 -19.76 -13.95
CA ASP A 549 4.73 -20.37 -13.95
C ASP A 549 5.79 -19.33 -13.65
N TYR A 550 6.79 -19.75 -12.89
CA TYR A 550 7.89 -18.90 -12.47
C TYR A 550 9.22 -19.61 -12.66
N MET A 551 10.18 -18.92 -13.27
CA MET A 551 11.59 -19.29 -13.23
C MET A 551 12.43 -18.09 -12.78
N PHE A 552 13.23 -18.29 -11.72
CA PHE A 552 14.07 -17.27 -11.14
C PHE A 552 15.24 -16.89 -12.06
N GLY A 553 15.47 -15.58 -12.21
CA GLY A 553 16.52 -15.00 -13.04
C GLY A 553 17.01 -13.63 -12.59
N TRP A 554 16.94 -13.29 -11.30
CA TRP A 554 17.54 -12.06 -10.82
C TRP A 554 19.06 -12.14 -10.90
N LYS A 555 19.69 -11.06 -11.36
CA LYS A 555 21.13 -11.01 -11.55
C LYS A 555 21.87 -10.97 -10.21
N GLY A 556 22.68 -11.99 -9.96
CA GLY A 556 23.48 -12.11 -8.73
C GLY A 556 22.67 -11.90 -7.45
N ASP A 557 23.20 -11.09 -6.54
CA ASP A 557 22.55 -10.79 -5.25
C ASP A 557 21.47 -9.68 -5.33
N SER A 558 21.04 -9.18 -6.50
CA SER A 558 20.12 -8.01 -6.59
C SER A 558 18.79 -8.20 -5.84
N LEU A 559 18.11 -9.35 -5.97
CA LEU A 559 16.87 -9.61 -5.21
C LEU A 559 17.15 -9.68 -3.70
N LYS A 560 18.26 -10.31 -3.30
CA LYS A 560 18.65 -10.47 -1.90
C LYS A 560 18.97 -9.13 -1.25
N ASN A 561 19.67 -8.26 -1.97
CA ASN A 561 19.93 -6.89 -1.56
C ASN A 561 18.63 -6.10 -1.40
N ALA A 562 17.68 -6.24 -2.33
CA ALA A 562 16.37 -5.61 -2.24
C ALA A 562 15.53 -6.10 -1.05
N MET A 563 15.55 -7.42 -0.79
CA MET A 563 14.86 -8.03 0.35
C MET A 563 15.56 -7.71 1.69
N ALA A 564 16.87 -7.45 1.71
CA ALA A 564 17.57 -7.05 2.93
C ALA A 564 17.26 -5.62 3.42
N LYS A 565 16.44 -4.85 2.68
CA LYS A 565 16.33 -3.39 2.77
C LYS A 565 14.92 -2.91 3.05
N SER A 566 14.71 -2.25 4.20
CA SER A 566 13.42 -1.72 4.62
C SER A 566 12.91 -0.59 3.73
N GLU A 567 13.78 0.10 2.99
CA GLU A 567 13.38 1.12 2.01
C GLU A 567 12.71 0.53 0.75
N CYS A 568 12.81 -0.78 0.53
CA CYS A 568 12.32 -1.43 -0.69
C CYS A 568 10.82 -1.77 -0.69
N PHE A 569 9.98 -0.78 -0.34
CA PHE A 569 8.53 -0.89 -0.44
C PHE A 569 8.01 -0.26 -1.75
N TYR A 570 7.45 -1.12 -2.61
CA TYR A 570 6.99 -0.83 -3.96
C TYR A 570 7.96 0.04 -4.75
N ASP A 571 7.55 1.23 -5.18
CA ASP A 571 8.38 2.11 -5.98
C ASP A 571 9.56 2.74 -5.22
N GLY A 572 9.57 2.68 -3.89
CA GLY A 572 10.62 3.23 -3.02
C GLY A 572 11.97 2.50 -3.06
N CYS A 573 12.06 1.33 -3.69
CA CYS A 573 13.29 0.53 -3.72
C CYS A 573 14.39 1.16 -4.59
N GLY A 574 15.16 2.09 -4.02
CA GLY A 574 16.33 2.72 -4.64
C GLY A 574 17.58 1.84 -4.71
N SER A 575 17.51 0.57 -4.26
CA SER A 575 18.64 -0.36 -4.28
C SER A 575 18.69 -1.30 -5.50
N ILE A 576 17.57 -1.43 -6.24
CA ILE A 576 17.52 -2.10 -7.53
C ILE A 576 17.62 -1.06 -8.65
N LYS A 577 18.36 -1.37 -9.71
CA LYS A 577 18.32 -0.53 -10.92
C LYS A 577 16.97 -0.68 -11.63
N LYS A 578 16.32 0.46 -11.91
CA LYS A 578 15.12 0.55 -12.74
C LYS A 578 15.47 1.02 -14.15
N GLN A 579 14.72 0.56 -15.14
CA GLN A 579 14.72 1.10 -16.51
C GLN A 579 13.37 1.73 -16.86
N PRO A 580 13.33 2.75 -17.74
CA PRO A 580 12.07 3.22 -18.32
C PRO A 580 11.38 2.09 -19.11
N MET A 581 10.05 2.02 -19.08
CA MET A 581 9.32 1.02 -19.88
C MET A 581 9.56 1.16 -21.38
N ALA A 582 9.90 2.36 -21.87
CA ALA A 582 10.33 2.58 -23.25
C ALA A 582 11.64 1.85 -23.63
N THR A 583 12.48 1.49 -22.65
CA THR A 583 13.65 0.60 -22.84
C THR A 583 13.20 -0.86 -22.74
N ALA A 584 12.44 -1.22 -21.69
CA ALA A 584 11.97 -2.57 -21.46
C ALA A 584 11.15 -3.13 -22.65
N ASN A 585 10.30 -2.30 -23.27
CA ASN A 585 9.51 -2.60 -24.46
C ASN A 585 10.32 -2.92 -25.73
N LYS A 586 11.64 -2.69 -25.74
CA LYS A 586 12.53 -3.07 -26.85
C LYS A 586 13.05 -4.50 -26.70
N CYS A 587 12.86 -5.09 -25.53
CA CYS A 587 13.27 -6.46 -25.29
C CYS A 587 12.31 -7.43 -26.00
N THR A 588 12.87 -8.30 -26.83
CA THR A 588 12.13 -9.28 -27.60
C THR A 588 12.83 -10.63 -27.52
N VAL A 589 12.07 -11.69 -27.82
CA VAL A 589 12.58 -13.05 -27.98
C VAL A 589 12.16 -13.58 -29.35
N LYS A 590 12.86 -14.60 -29.84
CA LYS A 590 12.49 -15.30 -31.08
C LYS A 590 11.09 -15.91 -30.96
N ASP A 591 10.32 -15.86 -32.04
CA ASP A 591 9.19 -16.75 -32.25
C ASP A 591 9.71 -18.15 -32.64
N PHE A 592 9.48 -19.13 -31.77
CA PHE A 592 9.92 -20.50 -31.98
C PHE A 592 8.86 -21.37 -32.65
N VAL A 593 7.58 -20.98 -32.57
CA VAL A 593 6.46 -21.80 -33.03
C VAL A 593 5.94 -21.34 -34.38
N ALA A 594 5.93 -20.03 -34.64
CA ALA A 594 5.45 -19.42 -35.89
C ALA A 594 4.00 -19.82 -36.25
N GLU A 595 3.11 -19.88 -35.25
CA GLU A 595 1.68 -20.14 -35.43
C GLU A 595 0.83 -18.88 -35.15
N PRO A 596 -0.34 -18.71 -35.80
CA PRO A 596 -1.24 -17.61 -35.49
C PRO A 596 -1.86 -17.74 -34.08
N VAL A 597 -1.42 -16.88 -33.15
CA VAL A 597 -2.01 -16.75 -31.80
C VAL A 597 -3.01 -15.60 -31.69
N ASP A 598 -3.06 -14.72 -32.70
CA ASP A 598 -3.85 -13.49 -32.77
C ASP A 598 -4.81 -13.45 -33.97
N GLY A 599 -5.81 -12.57 -33.91
CA GLY A 599 -6.88 -12.49 -34.91
C GLY A 599 -8.02 -13.48 -34.62
N TRP A 600 -8.97 -13.59 -35.56
CA TRP A 600 -10.05 -14.58 -35.47
C TRP A 600 -9.54 -15.94 -35.97
N LEU A 601 -9.46 -16.91 -35.07
CA LEU A 601 -8.99 -18.26 -35.31
C LEU A 601 -10.18 -19.23 -35.38
N ALA A 602 -10.19 -20.16 -36.32
CA ALA A 602 -11.25 -21.18 -36.42
C ALA A 602 -11.20 -22.21 -35.27
N LYS A 603 -10.03 -22.37 -34.65
CA LYS A 603 -9.76 -23.24 -33.49
C LYS A 603 -8.64 -22.63 -32.65
N LEU A 604 -8.51 -23.04 -31.39
CA LEU A 604 -7.41 -22.59 -30.54
C LEU A 604 -6.08 -23.22 -30.99
N PRO A 605 -4.95 -22.50 -30.89
CA PRO A 605 -3.65 -23.10 -31.16
C PRO A 605 -3.39 -24.25 -30.18
N GLY A 606 -3.10 -25.43 -30.72
CA GLY A 606 -2.90 -26.67 -29.95
C GLY A 606 -4.08 -27.64 -29.90
N MET A 607 -5.27 -27.24 -30.38
CA MET A 607 -6.48 -28.10 -30.47
C MET A 607 -6.99 -28.20 -31.91
#